data_AF-A0AAD9B4Q2-F1
#
_entry.id   AF-A0AAD9B4Q2-F1
#
_cell.length_a   1.000
_cell.length_b   1.000
_cell.length_c   1.000
_cell.angle_alpha   90.00
_cell.angle_beta   90.00
_cell.angle_gamma   90.00
#
_symmetry.space_group_name_H-M   'P 1'
#
loop_
_entity.id
_entity.type
_entity.pdbx_description
1 polymer ?
#
loop_
_entity_poly.entity_id
_entity_poly.type
_entity_poly.pdbx_seq_one_letter_code
_entity_poly.pdbx_strand_id
1 'polypeptide(L)'
;MEAKEGKKGRLLLGSQLDAKDELEERLERCVGIVQALTNGLSEREANDALTANVCKGQQQHEEVCLGLFSLLLTEPAQAQRCYRDLTLLSRDGMSIILLKINQILMEKFLKLQDTPRTQLVWLVKELVKSGVVGADGVLMTLLKQIAGGDISSKNLWLSENVLEILLDQKEFVLKNGMLIAMSVYTYLRLIVDHGAPNLLILRQKEVDYCISMLRDKVRRERGRKREGGGRERERGREEM
;
A
#
# COMPACT_ATOMS: atom_id res chain seq x y z
N MET A 1 8.63 32.40 -30.42
CA MET A 1 8.53 32.12 -28.97
C MET A 1 8.23 30.63 -28.85
N GLU A 2 9.26 29.80 -28.72
CA GLU A 2 9.07 28.36 -28.50
C GLU A 2 8.59 28.16 -27.06
N ALA A 3 7.37 27.65 -26.91
CA ALA A 3 6.88 27.17 -25.63
C ALA A 3 7.75 25.98 -25.24
N LYS A 4 8.54 26.11 -24.17
CA LYS A 4 9.20 24.98 -23.51
C LYS A 4 8.11 23.96 -23.18
N GLU A 5 8.08 22.82 -23.88
CA GLU A 5 7.30 21.66 -23.45
C GLU A 5 7.72 21.34 -22.02
N GLY A 6 6.82 21.59 -21.06
CA GLY A 6 7.03 21.21 -19.68
C GLY A 6 7.20 19.70 -19.64
N LYS A 7 8.29 19.21 -19.03
CA LYS A 7 8.48 17.78 -18.77
C LYS A 7 7.18 17.20 -18.20
N LYS A 8 6.58 16.26 -18.94
CA LYS A 8 5.39 15.54 -18.51
C LYS A 8 5.76 14.75 -17.26
N GLY A 9 5.05 14.99 -16.16
CA GLY A 9 5.24 14.27 -14.91
C GLY A 9 5.12 12.76 -15.12
N ARG A 10 5.87 11.97 -14.33
CA ARG A 10 5.88 10.49 -14.43
C ARG A 10 4.92 9.83 -13.45
N LEU A 11 4.41 10.57 -12.47
CA LEU A 11 3.55 10.05 -11.41
C LEU A 11 2.07 10.30 -11.73
N LEU A 12 1.73 11.55 -12.08
CA LEU A 12 0.35 11.98 -12.27
C LEU A 12 0.03 12.19 -13.76
N LEU A 13 -1.24 11.99 -14.10
CA LEU A 13 -1.83 12.43 -15.36
C LEU A 13 -1.99 13.95 -15.27
N GLY A 14 -1.28 14.68 -16.12
CA GLY A 14 -1.42 16.13 -16.26
C GLY A 14 -1.86 16.50 -17.68
N SER A 15 -2.86 17.38 -17.77
CA SER A 15 -3.16 18.13 -18.99
C SER A 15 -2.32 19.42 -19.03
N GLN A 16 -2.21 20.07 -20.19
CA GLN A 16 -1.47 21.34 -20.31
C GLN A 16 -2.09 22.49 -19.49
N LEU A 17 -3.32 22.31 -18.99
CA LEU A 17 -4.05 23.28 -18.18
C LEU A 17 -3.90 23.04 -16.68
N ASP A 18 -3.39 21.87 -16.28
CA ASP A 18 -3.23 21.55 -14.86
C ASP A 18 -2.01 22.28 -14.28
N ALA A 19 -2.19 22.88 -13.11
CA ALA A 19 -1.08 23.38 -12.31
C ALA A 19 -0.16 22.21 -11.91
N LYS A 20 1.14 22.47 -11.87
CA LYS A 20 2.11 21.45 -11.41
C LYS A 20 1.82 21.06 -9.97
N ASP A 21 1.82 19.76 -9.73
CA ASP A 21 1.50 19.20 -8.43
C ASP A 21 2.72 19.26 -7.49
N GLU A 22 2.56 19.90 -6.33
CA GLU A 22 3.65 20.12 -5.37
C GLU A 22 4.26 18.81 -4.86
N LEU A 23 3.45 17.75 -4.71
CA LEU A 23 3.94 16.44 -4.28
C LEU A 23 4.79 15.81 -5.38
N GLU A 24 4.33 15.86 -6.64
CA GLU A 24 5.09 15.34 -7.77
C GLU A 24 6.42 16.09 -7.94
N GLU A 25 6.42 17.43 -7.89
CA GLU A 25 7.66 18.23 -7.97
C GLU A 25 8.63 17.91 -6.83
N ARG A 26 8.12 17.70 -5.61
CA ARG A 26 8.95 17.31 -4.47
C ARG A 26 9.58 15.92 -4.68
N LEU A 27 8.80 14.96 -5.16
CA LEU A 27 9.28 13.60 -5.45
C LEU A 27 10.32 13.60 -6.57
N GLU A 28 10.09 14.35 -7.65
CA GLU A 28 11.07 14.50 -8.75
C GLU A 28 12.40 15.10 -8.27
N ARG A 29 12.36 16.09 -7.37
CA ARG A 29 13.59 16.62 -6.74
C ARG A 29 14.33 15.55 -5.94
N CYS A 30 13.60 14.74 -5.17
CA CYS A 30 14.19 13.64 -4.40
C CYS A 30 14.81 12.57 -5.31
N VAL A 31 14.18 12.25 -6.45
CA VAL A 31 14.75 11.38 -7.48
C VAL A 31 16.06 11.96 -8.01
N GLY A 32 16.09 13.26 -8.31
CA GLY A 32 17.31 13.94 -8.76
C GLY A 32 18.47 13.81 -7.77
N ILE A 33 18.19 13.88 -6.46
CA ILE A 33 19.20 13.67 -5.40
C ILE A 33 19.71 12.23 -5.42
N VAL A 34 18.80 11.24 -5.44
CA VAL A 34 19.19 9.82 -5.47
C VAL A 34 19.99 9.47 -6.72
N GLN A 35 19.58 9.98 -7.88
CA GLN A 35 20.31 9.79 -9.13
C GLN A 35 21.70 10.44 -9.08
N ALA A 36 21.81 11.67 -8.54
CA ALA A 36 23.11 12.33 -8.40
C ALA A 36 24.08 11.55 -7.49
N LEU A 37 23.58 10.85 -6.48
CA LEU A 37 24.38 10.03 -5.57
C LEU A 37 24.77 8.66 -6.15
N THR A 38 24.06 8.16 -7.16
CA THR A 38 24.20 6.77 -7.63
C THR A 38 24.65 6.65 -9.08
N ASN A 39 24.62 7.73 -9.85
CA ASN A 39 24.94 7.72 -11.28
C ASN A 39 26.40 7.32 -11.52
N GLY A 40 26.62 6.35 -12.40
CA GLY A 40 27.94 5.83 -12.76
C GLY A 40 28.61 4.95 -11.70
N LEU A 41 27.94 4.66 -10.58
CA LEU A 41 28.46 3.80 -9.52
C LEU A 41 28.00 2.35 -9.70
N SER A 42 28.78 1.40 -9.19
CA SER A 42 28.32 0.02 -9.02
C SER A 42 27.20 -0.06 -7.97
N GLU A 43 26.47 -1.17 -7.92
CA GLU A 43 25.38 -1.34 -6.94
C GLU A 43 25.83 -1.21 -5.48
N ARG A 44 27.07 -1.66 -5.19
CA ARG A 44 27.66 -1.59 -3.86
C ARG A 44 28.02 -0.15 -3.51
N GLU A 45 28.74 0.54 -4.39
CA GLU A 45 29.13 1.93 -4.19
C GLU A 45 27.92 2.86 -4.08
N ALA A 46 26.87 2.60 -4.88
CA ALA A 46 25.61 3.31 -4.79
C ALA A 46 24.96 3.13 -3.40
N ASN A 47 24.91 1.89 -2.88
CA ASN A 47 24.38 1.64 -1.54
C ASN A 47 25.21 2.28 -0.43
N ASP A 48 26.54 2.23 -0.54
CA ASP A 48 27.45 2.87 0.41
C ASP A 48 27.26 4.41 0.40
N ALA A 49 27.13 5.01 -0.78
CA ALA A 49 26.88 6.45 -0.94
C ALA A 49 25.51 6.88 -0.37
N LEU A 50 24.45 6.11 -0.63
CA LEU A 50 23.12 6.37 -0.08
C LEU A 50 23.11 6.24 1.45
N THR A 51 23.75 5.20 1.99
CA THR A 51 23.89 4.97 3.43
C THR A 51 24.64 6.13 4.09
N ALA A 52 25.76 6.55 3.52
CA ALA A 52 26.53 7.69 4.01
C ALA A 52 25.72 8.99 4.00
N ASN A 53 24.87 9.20 2.97
CA ASN A 53 24.03 10.39 2.89
C ASN A 53 22.89 10.39 3.91
N VAL A 54 22.21 9.25 4.10
CA VAL A 54 21.15 9.06 5.10
C VAL A 54 21.66 9.33 6.53
N CYS A 55 22.93 9.06 6.81
CA CYS A 55 23.54 9.33 8.11
C CYS A 55 23.80 10.81 8.41
N LYS A 56 23.70 11.71 7.43
CA LYS A 56 23.99 13.16 7.62
C LYS A 56 22.90 13.90 8.39
N GLY A 57 21.67 13.40 8.40
CA GLY A 57 20.56 14.04 9.09
C GLY A 57 19.19 13.53 8.65
N GLN A 58 18.16 13.93 9.39
CA GLN A 58 16.78 13.52 9.13
C GLN A 58 16.27 13.99 7.76
N GLN A 59 16.67 15.19 7.33
CA GLN A 59 16.29 15.72 6.02
C GLN A 59 16.85 14.87 4.88
N GLN A 60 18.13 14.49 4.95
CA GLN A 60 18.78 13.67 3.93
C GLN A 60 18.20 12.25 3.92
N HIS A 61 17.86 11.71 5.09
CA HIS A 61 17.15 10.44 5.21
C HIS A 61 15.79 10.50 4.48
N GLU A 62 14.99 11.52 4.72
CA GLU A 62 13.69 11.70 4.06
C GLU A 62 13.84 11.86 2.54
N GLU A 63 14.75 12.72 2.07
CA GLU A 63 14.99 12.95 0.65
C GLU A 63 15.41 11.66 -0.08
N VAL A 64 16.29 10.85 0.50
CA VAL A 64 16.70 9.57 -0.08
C VAL A 64 15.54 8.57 -0.10
N CYS A 65 14.80 8.44 1.00
CA CYS A 65 13.66 7.51 1.07
C CYS A 65 12.57 7.88 0.06
N LEU A 66 12.23 9.17 -0.05
CA LEU A 66 11.25 9.67 -1.01
C LEU A 66 11.71 9.52 -2.46
N GLY A 67 13.01 9.69 -2.73
CA GLY A 67 13.58 9.48 -4.06
C GLY A 67 13.52 8.01 -4.49
N LEU A 68 13.91 7.09 -3.60
CA LEU A 68 13.78 5.64 -3.84
C LEU A 68 12.33 5.21 -4.02
N PHE A 69 11.42 5.77 -3.21
CA PHE A 69 9.98 5.54 -3.34
C PHE A 69 9.44 6.01 -4.70
N SER A 70 9.82 7.20 -5.16
CA SER A 70 9.38 7.70 -6.47
C SER A 70 9.95 6.89 -7.63
N LEU A 71 11.23 6.48 -7.57
CA LEU A 71 11.82 5.55 -8.55
C LEU A 71 11.08 4.21 -8.56
N LEU A 72 10.75 3.66 -7.40
CA LEU A 72 9.98 2.43 -7.29
C LEU A 72 8.60 2.53 -7.96
N LEU A 73 7.93 3.67 -7.86
CA LEU A 73 6.63 3.90 -8.49
C LEU A 73 6.74 4.14 -10.00
N THR A 74 7.83 4.72 -10.48
CA THR A 74 7.94 5.18 -11.87
C THR A 74 8.77 4.27 -12.77
N GLU A 75 9.67 3.46 -12.20
CA GLU A 75 10.62 2.60 -12.92
C GLU A 75 10.48 1.12 -12.46
N PRO A 76 9.52 0.35 -13.02
CA PRO A 76 9.26 -1.03 -12.60
C PRO A 76 10.48 -1.95 -12.64
N ALA A 77 11.39 -1.74 -13.60
CA ALA A 77 12.63 -2.50 -13.73
C ALA A 77 13.57 -2.33 -12.52
N GLN A 78 13.49 -1.20 -11.81
CA GLN A 78 14.33 -0.90 -10.66
C GLN A 78 13.58 -1.09 -9.33
N ALA A 79 12.27 -1.34 -9.36
CA ALA A 79 11.42 -1.33 -8.18
C ALA A 79 11.84 -2.32 -7.09
N GLN A 80 12.20 -3.55 -7.45
CA GLN A 80 12.65 -4.56 -6.49
C GLN A 80 13.92 -4.13 -5.76
N ARG A 81 14.88 -3.58 -6.51
CA ARG A 81 16.13 -3.05 -5.95
C ARG A 81 15.85 -1.84 -5.05
N CYS A 82 15.08 -0.87 -5.54
CA CYS A 82 14.72 0.31 -4.76
C CYS A 82 13.98 -0.07 -3.47
N TYR A 83 13.10 -1.08 -3.49
CA TYR A 83 12.40 -1.56 -2.30
C TYR A 83 13.36 -2.18 -1.27
N ARG A 84 14.31 -3.02 -1.74
CA ARG A 84 15.34 -3.60 -0.87
C ARG A 84 16.19 -2.50 -0.23
N ASP A 85 16.71 -1.58 -1.04
CA ASP A 85 17.58 -0.50 -0.57
C ASP A 85 16.78 0.42 0.40
N LEU A 86 15.51 0.71 0.11
CA LEU A 86 14.62 1.47 1.00
C LEU A 86 14.41 0.78 2.36
N THR A 87 14.25 -0.54 2.36
CA THR A 87 14.05 -1.33 3.60
C THR A 87 15.32 -1.34 4.46
N LEU A 88 16.50 -1.34 3.84
CA LEU A 88 17.79 -1.27 4.54
C LEU A 88 18.10 0.13 5.07
N LEU A 89 17.70 1.17 4.34
CA LEU A 89 18.01 2.56 4.65
C LEU A 89 17.00 3.24 5.57
N SER A 90 15.76 2.74 5.66
CA SER A 90 14.73 3.33 6.49
C SER A 90 15.05 3.19 7.98
N ARG A 91 15.25 4.33 8.66
CA ARG A 91 15.52 4.40 10.10
C ARG A 91 14.25 4.58 10.94
N ASP A 92 13.15 4.95 10.29
CA ASP A 92 11.86 5.28 10.86
C ASP A 92 10.81 4.17 10.69
N GLY A 93 11.22 2.96 10.32
CA GLY A 93 10.32 1.83 10.10
C GLY A 93 9.32 2.05 8.96
N MET A 94 9.75 2.74 7.89
CA MET A 94 8.97 3.12 6.72
C MET A 94 7.86 4.15 6.99
N SER A 95 7.85 4.82 8.15
CA SER A 95 6.78 5.74 8.55
C SER A 95 6.52 6.85 7.52
N ILE A 96 7.56 7.50 7.01
CA ILE A 96 7.44 8.53 5.98
C ILE A 96 6.85 7.99 4.67
N ILE A 97 7.18 6.74 4.32
CA ILE A 97 6.69 6.07 3.12
C ILE A 97 5.21 5.74 3.26
N LEU A 98 4.79 5.18 4.41
CA LEU A 98 3.39 4.91 4.71
C LEU A 98 2.54 6.20 4.68
N LEU A 99 3.07 7.30 5.22
CA LEU A 99 2.41 8.61 5.16
C LEU A 99 2.19 9.06 3.72
N LYS A 100 3.22 8.95 2.87
CA LYS A 100 3.13 9.37 1.46
C LYS A 100 2.26 8.46 0.62
N ILE A 101 2.26 7.15 0.88
CA ILE A 101 1.32 6.23 0.25
C ILE A 101 -0.12 6.64 0.60
N ASN A 102 -0.43 6.87 1.88
CA ASN A 102 -1.77 7.31 2.28
C ASN A 102 -2.15 8.65 1.64
N GLN A 103 -1.23 9.60 1.56
CA GLN A 103 -1.46 10.89 0.88
C GLN A 103 -1.79 10.68 -0.60
N ILE A 104 -1.02 9.88 -1.33
CA ILE A 104 -1.25 9.59 -2.75
C ILE A 104 -2.58 8.85 -2.94
N LEU A 105 -2.88 7.86 -2.11
CA LEU A 105 -4.13 7.10 -2.17
C LEU A 105 -5.33 8.03 -1.97
N MET A 106 -5.30 8.89 -0.96
CA MET A 106 -6.44 9.75 -0.63
C MET A 106 -6.64 10.91 -1.61
N GLU A 107 -5.56 11.53 -2.08
CA GLU A 107 -5.64 12.80 -2.81
C GLU A 107 -5.45 12.63 -4.33
N LYS A 108 -4.71 11.61 -4.77
CA LYS A 108 -4.17 11.56 -6.14
C LYS A 108 -4.44 10.25 -6.89
N PHE A 109 -5.00 9.22 -6.26
CA PHE A 109 -5.11 7.88 -6.84
C PHE A 109 -5.83 7.83 -8.20
N LEU A 110 -6.91 8.59 -8.35
CA LEU A 110 -7.66 8.70 -9.61
C LEU A 110 -6.84 9.36 -10.73
N LYS A 111 -5.89 10.22 -10.37
CA LYS A 111 -4.99 10.92 -11.30
C LYS A 111 -3.68 10.17 -11.54
N LEU A 112 -3.42 9.04 -10.90
CA LEU A 112 -2.20 8.27 -11.14
C LEU A 112 -2.17 7.72 -12.56
N GLN A 113 -0.97 7.74 -13.15
CA GLN A 113 -0.68 6.97 -14.35
C GLN A 113 -0.75 5.47 -14.07
N ASP A 114 -0.92 4.65 -15.12
CA ASP A 114 -1.17 3.22 -14.95
C ASP A 114 0.04 2.47 -14.35
N THR A 115 1.27 2.89 -14.70
CA THR A 115 2.51 2.32 -14.11
C THR A 115 2.61 2.61 -12.61
N PRO A 116 2.59 3.87 -12.14
CA PRO A 116 2.54 4.18 -10.71
C PRO A 116 1.39 3.54 -9.95
N ARG A 117 0.20 3.44 -10.55
CA ARG A 117 -0.94 2.74 -9.92
C ARG A 117 -0.60 1.27 -9.67
N THR A 118 -0.06 0.59 -10.68
CA THR A 118 0.34 -0.82 -10.57
C THR A 118 1.43 -1.01 -9.53
N GLN A 119 2.47 -0.17 -9.58
CA GLN A 119 3.59 -0.20 -8.64
C GLN A 119 3.17 0.12 -7.20
N LEU A 120 2.18 1.00 -7.01
CA LEU A 120 1.66 1.34 -5.69
C LEU A 120 0.94 0.14 -5.05
N VAL A 121 0.10 -0.57 -5.83
CA VAL A 121 -0.57 -1.79 -5.35
C VAL A 121 0.45 -2.88 -5.03
N TRP A 122 1.45 -3.06 -5.89
CA TRP A 122 2.57 -3.98 -5.62
C TRP A 122 3.32 -3.61 -4.33
N LEU A 123 3.63 -2.33 -4.12
CA LEU A 123 4.29 -1.87 -2.90
C LEU A 123 3.46 -2.16 -1.64
N VAL A 124 2.14 -1.92 -1.68
CA VAL A 124 1.26 -2.26 -0.55
C VAL A 124 1.29 -3.76 -0.27
N LYS A 125 1.30 -4.61 -1.30
CA LYS A 125 1.46 -6.08 -1.14
C LYS A 125 2.74 -6.43 -0.40
N GLU A 126 3.88 -5.85 -0.81
CA GLU A 126 5.17 -6.12 -0.15
C GLU A 126 5.21 -5.61 1.29
N LEU A 127 4.65 -4.43 1.58
CA LEU A 127 4.59 -3.89 2.95
C LEU A 127 3.78 -4.79 3.90
N VAL A 128 2.65 -5.32 3.42
CA VAL A 128 1.81 -6.26 4.17
C VAL A 128 2.55 -7.58 4.39
N LYS A 129 3.20 -8.10 3.34
CA LYS A 129 3.99 -9.35 3.40
C LYS A 129 5.19 -9.24 4.36
N SER A 130 5.85 -8.09 4.39
CA SER A 130 6.93 -7.80 5.34
C SER A 130 6.42 -7.49 6.76
N GLY A 131 5.11 -7.40 6.96
CA GLY A 131 4.51 -7.13 8.28
C GLY A 131 4.86 -5.76 8.84
N VAL A 132 5.05 -4.75 7.98
CA VAL A 132 5.41 -3.39 8.40
C VAL A 132 4.31 -2.81 9.29
N VAL A 133 4.70 -2.19 10.40
CA VAL A 133 3.76 -1.55 11.33
C VAL A 133 3.02 -0.41 10.63
N GLY A 134 1.69 -0.43 10.62
CA GLY A 134 0.86 0.55 9.92
C GLY A 134 0.49 0.17 8.47
N ALA A 135 0.98 -0.96 7.95
CA ALA A 135 0.58 -1.47 6.63
C ALA A 135 -0.92 -1.82 6.56
N ASP A 136 -1.54 -2.16 7.69
CA ASP A 136 -2.98 -2.36 7.82
C ASP A 136 -3.78 -1.08 7.55
N GLY A 137 -3.30 0.07 8.05
CA GLY A 137 -3.88 1.38 7.76
C GLY A 137 -3.79 1.74 6.27
N VAL A 138 -2.64 1.47 5.64
CA VAL A 138 -2.47 1.66 4.19
C VAL A 138 -3.40 0.76 3.39
N LEU A 139 -3.52 -0.51 3.77
CA LEU A 139 -4.42 -1.46 3.09
C LEU A 139 -5.90 -1.06 3.24
N MET A 140 -6.30 -0.51 4.40
CA MET A 140 -7.63 0.10 4.58
C MET A 140 -7.83 1.30 3.64
N THR A 141 -6.83 2.18 3.51
CA THR A 141 -6.90 3.33 2.61
C THR A 141 -6.99 2.90 1.14
N LEU A 142 -6.29 1.81 0.78
CA LEU A 142 -6.36 1.21 -0.56
C LEU A 142 -7.75 0.61 -0.84
N LEU A 143 -8.35 -0.08 0.13
CA LEU A 143 -9.73 -0.59 0.03
C LEU A 143 -10.75 0.51 -0.25
N LYS A 144 -10.57 1.71 0.31
CA LYS A 144 -11.45 2.87 0.07
C LYS A 144 -11.39 3.40 -1.36
N GLN A 145 -10.33 3.08 -2.10
CA GLN A 145 -10.21 3.51 -3.50
C GLN A 145 -11.06 2.66 -4.45
N ILE A 146 -11.57 1.51 -4.00
CA ILE A 146 -12.47 0.68 -4.81
C ILE A 146 -13.87 1.31 -4.76
N ALA A 147 -14.34 1.81 -5.90
CA ALA A 147 -15.63 2.45 -6.02
C ALA A 147 -16.74 1.39 -6.20
N GLY A 148 -17.76 1.42 -5.33
CA GLY A 148 -18.97 0.64 -5.53
C GLY A 148 -19.80 1.19 -6.69
N GLY A 149 -20.37 0.32 -7.51
CA GLY A 149 -21.16 0.67 -8.70
C GLY A 149 -20.34 1.03 -9.94
N ASP A 150 -19.00 1.07 -9.85
CA ASP A 150 -18.12 1.27 -11.01
C ASP A 150 -17.60 -0.08 -11.53
N ILE A 151 -18.07 -0.48 -12.72
CA ILE A 151 -17.64 -1.71 -13.41
C ILE A 151 -16.55 -1.46 -14.46
N SER A 152 -15.85 -0.32 -14.39
CA SER A 152 -14.71 -0.03 -15.26
C SER A 152 -13.57 -1.04 -15.03
N SER A 153 -12.83 -1.36 -16.09
CA SER A 153 -11.71 -2.32 -16.02
C SER A 153 -10.65 -1.92 -14.98
N LYS A 154 -10.47 -0.62 -14.73
CA LYS A 154 -9.52 -0.11 -13.72
C LYS A 154 -10.00 -0.42 -12.30
N ASN A 155 -11.29 -0.22 -12.01
CA ASN A 155 -11.85 -0.52 -10.70
C ASN A 155 -11.92 -2.03 -10.43
N LEU A 156 -12.30 -2.82 -11.45
CA LEU A 156 -12.30 -4.28 -11.38
C LEU A 156 -10.90 -4.85 -11.14
N TRP A 157 -9.90 -4.35 -11.87
CA TRP A 157 -8.50 -4.74 -11.67
C TRP A 157 -8.03 -4.43 -10.25
N LEU A 158 -8.36 -3.25 -9.71
CA LEU A 158 -7.99 -2.89 -8.35
C LEU A 158 -8.67 -3.78 -7.32
N SER A 159 -9.98 -4.01 -7.48
CA SER A 159 -10.76 -4.90 -6.62
C SER A 159 -10.16 -6.30 -6.56
N GLU A 160 -9.84 -6.90 -7.71
CA GLU A 160 -9.22 -8.23 -7.76
C GLU A 160 -7.83 -8.26 -7.11
N ASN A 161 -6.96 -7.27 -7.40
CA ASN A 161 -5.62 -7.25 -6.83
C ASN A 161 -5.63 -7.05 -5.30
N VAL A 162 -6.51 -6.19 -4.78
CA VAL A 162 -6.66 -6.00 -3.34
C VAL A 162 -7.21 -7.27 -2.68
N LEU A 163 -8.12 -7.99 -3.34
CA LEU A 163 -8.66 -9.26 -2.86
C LEU A 163 -7.56 -10.32 -2.76
N GLU A 164 -6.69 -10.40 -3.77
CA GLU A 164 -5.55 -11.31 -3.76
C GLU A 164 -4.58 -11.00 -2.62
N ILE A 165 -4.28 -9.72 -2.33
CA ILE A 165 -3.47 -9.34 -1.17
C ILE A 165 -4.10 -9.84 0.13
N LEU A 166 -5.42 -9.67 0.29
CA LEU A 166 -6.15 -10.09 1.49
C LEU A 166 -6.21 -11.62 1.65
N LEU A 167 -6.30 -12.35 0.54
CA LEU A 167 -6.27 -13.82 0.52
C LEU A 167 -4.87 -14.36 0.84
N ASP A 168 -3.85 -13.83 0.17
CA ASP A 168 -2.45 -14.22 0.36
C ASP A 168 -1.96 -13.93 1.79
N GLN A 169 -2.40 -12.82 2.37
CA GLN A 169 -1.97 -12.33 3.69
C GLN A 169 -3.05 -12.49 4.76
N LYS A 170 -3.83 -13.58 4.68
CA LYS A 170 -4.96 -13.86 5.58
C LYS A 170 -4.60 -13.75 7.07
N GLU A 171 -3.46 -14.30 7.49
CA GLU A 171 -3.04 -14.25 8.90
C GLU A 171 -2.77 -12.83 9.40
N PHE A 172 -2.21 -11.98 8.54
CA PHE A 172 -2.02 -10.55 8.84
C PHE A 172 -3.37 -9.86 9.04
N VAL A 173 -4.32 -10.09 8.13
CA VAL A 173 -5.67 -9.51 8.19
C VAL A 173 -6.40 -9.93 9.48
N LEU A 174 -6.28 -11.20 9.87
CA LEU A 174 -6.94 -11.73 11.08
C LEU A 174 -6.45 -11.11 12.39
N LYS A 175 -5.32 -10.39 12.39
CA LYS A 175 -4.82 -9.67 13.58
C LYS A 175 -5.56 -8.36 13.83
N ASN A 176 -6.14 -7.74 12.80
CA ASN A 176 -6.85 -6.46 12.92
C ASN A 176 -8.36 -6.61 12.65
N GLY A 177 -9.16 -6.54 13.72
CA GLY A 177 -10.62 -6.67 13.63
C GLY A 177 -11.32 -5.58 12.81
N MET A 178 -10.75 -4.36 12.76
CA MET A 178 -11.26 -3.27 11.95
C MET A 178 -11.01 -3.53 10.46
N LEU A 179 -9.85 -4.09 10.13
CA LEU A 179 -9.50 -4.43 8.74
C LEU A 179 -10.42 -5.54 8.21
N ILE A 180 -10.72 -6.55 9.03
CA ILE A 180 -11.70 -7.59 8.70
C ILE A 180 -13.08 -6.95 8.45
N ALA A 181 -13.54 -6.08 9.35
CA ALA A 181 -14.86 -5.46 9.22
C ALA A 181 -14.96 -4.62 7.94
N MET A 182 -13.93 -3.80 7.67
CA MET A 182 -13.89 -2.93 6.50
C MET A 182 -13.81 -3.73 5.19
N SER A 183 -12.89 -4.70 5.09
CA SER A 183 -12.75 -5.54 3.90
C SER A 183 -14.03 -6.34 3.60
N VAL A 184 -14.62 -6.99 4.60
CA VAL A 184 -15.88 -7.73 4.43
C VAL A 184 -17.01 -6.79 3.99
N TYR A 185 -17.12 -5.60 4.60
CA TYR A 185 -18.13 -4.62 4.19
C TYR A 185 -17.94 -4.18 2.73
N THR A 186 -16.71 -3.86 2.32
CA THR A 186 -16.38 -3.47 0.95
C THR A 186 -16.77 -4.56 -0.04
N TYR A 187 -16.34 -5.81 0.16
CA TYR A 187 -16.64 -6.88 -0.79
C TYR A 187 -18.11 -7.32 -0.79
N LEU A 188 -18.81 -7.29 0.35
CA LEU A 188 -20.26 -7.53 0.37
C LEU A 188 -21.02 -6.52 -0.49
N ARG A 189 -20.57 -5.26 -0.53
CA ARG A 189 -21.13 -4.25 -1.43
C ARG A 189 -20.77 -4.55 -2.89
N LEU A 190 -19.52 -4.86 -3.20
CA LEU A 190 -19.03 -5.10 -4.57
C LEU A 190 -19.65 -6.33 -5.23
N ILE A 191 -19.93 -7.40 -4.47
CA ILE A 191 -20.58 -8.62 -4.96
C ILE A 191 -21.91 -8.34 -5.66
N VAL A 192 -22.63 -7.29 -5.23
CA VAL A 192 -23.90 -6.88 -5.84
C VAL A 192 -23.69 -6.27 -7.24
N ASP A 193 -22.57 -5.59 -7.46
CA ASP A 193 -22.23 -4.97 -8.74
C ASP A 193 -21.64 -6.00 -9.74
N HIS A 194 -20.97 -7.04 -9.24
CA HIS A 194 -20.32 -8.07 -10.05
C HIS A 194 -21.27 -9.20 -10.52
N GLY A 195 -22.52 -8.86 -10.83
CA GLY A 195 -23.55 -9.81 -11.26
C GLY A 195 -23.44 -10.27 -12.73
N ALA A 196 -22.62 -9.59 -13.54
CA ALA A 196 -22.49 -9.88 -14.96
C ALA A 196 -21.79 -11.25 -15.22
N PRO A 197 -22.16 -11.99 -16.29
CA PRO A 197 -21.61 -13.33 -16.55
C PRO A 197 -20.08 -13.39 -16.64
N ASN A 198 -19.46 -12.35 -17.19
CA ASN A 198 -18.00 -12.23 -17.31
C ASN A 198 -17.27 -11.96 -15.98
N LEU A 199 -18.00 -11.59 -14.92
CA LEU A 199 -17.44 -11.28 -13.60
C LEU A 199 -17.72 -12.36 -12.55
N LEU A 200 -18.38 -13.47 -12.93
CA LEU A 200 -18.79 -14.51 -11.99
C LEU A 200 -17.59 -15.15 -11.25
N ILE A 201 -16.44 -15.30 -11.92
CA ILE A 201 -15.23 -15.85 -11.31
C ILE A 201 -14.72 -14.93 -10.20
N LEU A 202 -14.62 -13.63 -10.48
CA LEU A 202 -14.21 -12.62 -9.49
C LEU A 202 -15.21 -12.59 -8.33
N ARG A 203 -16.51 -12.53 -8.64
CA ARG A 203 -17.57 -12.55 -7.64
C ARG A 203 -17.49 -13.77 -6.73
N GLN A 204 -17.19 -14.94 -7.28
CA GLN A 204 -17.04 -16.16 -6.47
C GLN A 204 -15.87 -16.03 -5.49
N LYS A 205 -14.71 -15.51 -5.93
CA LYS A 205 -13.56 -15.23 -5.05
C LYS A 205 -13.96 -14.28 -3.90
N GLU A 206 -14.72 -13.23 -4.20
CA GLU A 206 -15.19 -12.25 -3.21
C GLU A 206 -16.12 -12.89 -2.18
N VAL A 207 -17.08 -13.71 -2.63
CA VAL A 207 -18.00 -14.45 -1.77
C VAL A 207 -17.25 -15.39 -0.85
N ASP A 208 -16.32 -16.17 -1.39
CA ASP A 208 -15.52 -17.14 -0.64
C ASP A 208 -14.66 -16.44 0.43
N TYR A 209 -14.08 -15.29 0.08
CA TYR A 209 -13.35 -14.44 1.02
C TYR A 209 -14.23 -13.97 2.17
N CYS A 210 -15.39 -13.36 1.88
CA CYS A 210 -16.33 -12.87 2.90
C CYS A 210 -16.79 -14.00 3.84
N ILE A 211 -17.13 -15.17 3.30
CA ILE A 211 -17.53 -16.34 4.09
C ILE A 211 -16.38 -16.79 5.00
N SER A 212 -15.16 -16.86 4.47
CA SER A 212 -13.97 -17.27 5.23
C SER A 212 -13.71 -16.33 6.41
N MET A 213 -13.72 -15.01 6.16
CA MET A 213 -13.47 -13.98 7.17
C MET A 213 -14.53 -13.96 8.28
N LEU A 214 -15.82 -14.06 7.92
CA LEU A 214 -16.92 -14.07 8.88
C LEU A 214 -16.86 -15.30 9.80
N ARG A 215 -16.59 -16.49 9.24
CA ARG A 215 -16.47 -17.73 10.02
C ARG A 215 -15.30 -17.67 11.00
N ASP A 216 -14.15 -17.18 10.55
CA ASP A 216 -12.96 -17.11 11.39
C ASP A 216 -13.09 -16.06 12.50
N LYS A 217 -13.71 -14.91 12.22
CA LYS A 217 -14.01 -13.90 13.25
C LYS A 217 -14.92 -14.47 14.35
N VAL A 218 -16.01 -15.14 13.98
CA VAL A 218 -16.94 -15.77 14.94
C VAL A 218 -16.23 -16.84 15.79
N ARG A 219 -15.35 -17.65 15.18
CA ARG A 219 -14.55 -18.65 15.92
C ARG A 219 -13.62 -18.00 16.94
N ARG A 220 -12.94 -16.91 16.58
CA ARG A 220 -12.01 -16.19 17.48
C ARG A 220 -12.74 -15.53 18.65
N GLU A 221 -13.90 -14.92 18.40
CA GLU A 221 -14.72 -14.33 19.47
C GLU A 221 -15.25 -15.40 20.44
N ARG A 222 -15.66 -16.57 19.94
CA ARG A 222 -16.06 -17.70 20.78
C ARG A 222 -14.90 -18.28 21.59
N GLY A 223 -13.70 -18.36 21.01
CA GLY A 223 -12.48 -18.78 21.72
C GLY A 223 -12.13 -17.85 22.88
N ARG A 224 -12.10 -16.53 22.63
CA ARG A 224 -11.84 -15.52 23.67
C ARG A 224 -12.84 -15.57 24.83
N LYS A 225 -14.13 -15.78 24.55
CA LYS A 225 -15.15 -15.93 25.61
C LYS A 225 -14.93 -17.17 26.49
N ARG A 226 -14.42 -18.27 25.92
CA ARG A 226 -14.11 -19.50 26.68
C ARG A 226 -12.88 -19.33 27.56
N GLU A 227 -11.84 -18.66 27.08
CA GLU A 227 -10.61 -18.38 27.85
C GLU A 227 -10.83 -17.34 28.96
N GLY A 228 -11.59 -16.27 28.67
CA GLY A 228 -11.93 -15.24 29.67
C GLY A 228 -12.84 -15.78 30.78
N GLY A 229 -13.85 -16.58 30.43
CA GLY A 229 -14.75 -17.22 31.40
C GLY A 229 -14.09 -18.33 32.22
N GLY A 230 -12.95 -18.89 31.79
CA GLY A 230 -12.14 -19.82 32.57
C GLY A 230 -11.37 -19.13 33.69
N ARG A 231 -10.73 -17.98 33.39
CA ARG A 231 -9.94 -17.21 34.36
C ARG A 231 -10.78 -16.55 35.47
N GLU A 232 -12.01 -16.14 35.18
CA GLU A 232 -12.93 -15.64 36.21
C GLU A 232 -13.43 -16.75 37.16
N ARG A 233 -13.54 -17.99 36.68
CA ARG A 233 -13.96 -19.14 37.50
C ARG A 233 -12.84 -19.68 38.40
N GLU A 234 -11.58 -19.52 38.02
CA GLU A 234 -10.44 -19.88 38.86
C GLU A 234 -10.20 -18.86 39.98
N ARG A 235 -10.32 -17.55 39.71
CA ARG A 235 -10.20 -16.52 40.78
C ARG A 235 -11.28 -16.63 41.85
N GLY A 236 -12.52 -16.96 41.47
CA GLY A 236 -13.59 -17.19 42.44
C GLY A 236 -13.44 -18.47 43.29
N ARG A 237 -12.46 -19.33 43.00
CA ARG A 237 -12.13 -20.51 43.81
C ARG A 237 -10.91 -20.31 44.72
N GLU A 238 -10.03 -19.36 44.40
CA GLU A 238 -8.88 -19.01 45.27
C GLU A 238 -9.26 -18.00 46.37
N GLU A 239 -10.41 -17.33 46.24
CA GLU A 239 -10.95 -16.38 47.23
C GLU A 239 -11.97 -17.03 48.21
N MET A 240 -12.08 -18.36 48.23
CA MET A 240 -12.97 -19.13 49.12
C MET A 240 -12.16 -20.14 49.96
#